data_AF-A0A0F9NGJ5-F1
#
_entry.id   AF-A0A0F9NGJ5-F1
#
_cell.length_a   1.000
_cell.length_b   1.000
_cell.length_c   1.000
_cell.angle_alpha   90.00
_cell.angle_beta   90.00
_cell.angle_gamma   90.00
#
_symmetry.space_group_name_H-M   'P 1'
#
loop_
_entity.id
_entity.type
_entity.pdbx_description
1 polymer ?
#
loop_
_entity_poly.entity_id
_entity_poly.type
_entity_poly.pdbx_seq_one_letter_code
_entity_poly.pdbx_strand_id
1 'polypeptide(L)'
;MNTYKLIPQLREGSIIQAKKELLSEFKVGDTIFLISDLPTKKYSIISKIEDIQYTEESEIFIDNRNLGNFGEGDQVFILKYNPAEALEVHVNVSNEHAIITQGDWTSNIKPSLINKLIDYGQEVAFLIPWEGGAPIVATGIINSTLPNPPVYIGDRTKIFIWKSSNEELSKIKREKLLIQEDRVNILERQIKQKTIKLIREIKQKNYPNKGQKYKFKATNPRQLFKSILNVFKGLDSIEDPIEESFDEKEQDYLASAVFLTKQKSDSIQLIDMQIMASGHSGTLIMWVTGENDSIISETLEKYDSRISELQQDLEQKLKILSVQCPECDGNLPIKNIDINGVVECIYCNRISKIPKALRY
;
A
#
# COMPACT_ATOMS: atom_id res chain seq x y z
N MET A 1 2.44 3.53 1.73
CA MET A 1 1.87 2.72 0.63
C MET A 1 0.92 3.59 -0.16
N ASN A 2 0.96 3.51 -1.50
CA ASN A 2 0.07 4.31 -2.34
C ASN A 2 -1.28 3.63 -2.50
N THR A 3 -2.35 4.42 -2.39
CA THR A 3 -3.72 3.98 -2.65
C THR A 3 -4.11 4.30 -4.08
N TYR A 4 -4.95 3.43 -4.64
CA TYR A 4 -5.48 3.56 -5.98
C TYR A 4 -7.00 3.52 -5.90
N LYS A 5 -7.66 4.37 -6.67
CA LYS A 5 -9.10 4.33 -6.84
C LYS A 5 -9.47 3.19 -7.79
N LEU A 6 -10.33 2.29 -7.34
CA LEU A 6 -10.80 1.17 -8.14
C LEU A 6 -11.89 1.61 -9.12
N ILE A 7 -11.72 1.31 -10.40
CA ILE A 7 -12.68 1.58 -11.49
C ILE A 7 -13.08 0.27 -12.17
N PRO A 8 -14.36 -0.13 -12.13
CA PRO A 8 -14.84 -1.32 -12.83
C PRO A 8 -14.78 -1.16 -14.36
N GLN A 9 -14.40 -2.23 -15.07
CA GLN A 9 -14.45 -2.32 -16.53
C GLN A 9 -14.80 -3.75 -16.99
N LEU A 10 -15.13 -3.96 -18.26
CA LEU A 10 -15.38 -5.29 -18.81
C LEU A 10 -14.12 -5.81 -19.53
N ARG A 11 -13.10 -6.20 -18.75
CA ARG A 11 -11.81 -6.71 -19.23
C ARG A 11 -11.16 -7.61 -18.18
N GLU A 12 -10.62 -8.76 -18.59
CA GLU A 12 -10.15 -9.82 -17.68
C GLU A 12 -8.93 -9.40 -16.84
N GLY A 13 -7.94 -8.73 -17.43
CA GLY A 13 -6.81 -8.14 -16.72
C GLY A 13 -7.02 -6.70 -16.27
N SER A 14 -6.02 -6.19 -15.55
CA SER A 14 -6.04 -4.85 -14.98
C SER A 14 -5.27 -3.83 -15.82
N ILE A 15 -5.70 -2.57 -15.72
CA ILE A 15 -4.92 -1.41 -16.19
C ILE A 15 -4.59 -0.59 -14.96
N ILE A 16 -3.31 -0.30 -14.74
CA ILE A 16 -2.91 0.63 -13.67
C ILE A 16 -2.58 1.97 -14.30
N GLN A 17 -3.16 3.02 -13.75
CA GLN A 17 -2.88 4.41 -14.11
C GLN A 17 -2.35 5.16 -12.89
N ALA A 18 -1.19 5.79 -13.02
CA ALA A 18 -0.59 6.65 -12.00
C ALA A 18 0.66 7.32 -12.57
N LYS A 19 1.30 8.15 -11.74
CA LYS A 19 2.57 8.79 -12.08
C LYS A 19 3.65 7.76 -12.34
N LYS A 20 4.57 8.09 -13.25
CA LYS A 20 5.66 7.19 -13.64
C LYS A 20 6.53 6.75 -12.47
N GLU A 21 6.75 7.60 -11.47
CA GLU A 21 7.51 7.22 -10.28
C GLU A 21 6.83 6.11 -9.49
N LEU A 22 5.49 6.20 -9.35
CA LEU A 22 4.65 5.25 -8.61
C LEU A 22 4.58 3.88 -9.30
N LEU A 23 4.63 3.86 -10.63
CA LEU A 23 4.50 2.63 -11.40
C LEU A 23 5.83 1.96 -11.74
N SER A 24 6.95 2.54 -11.32
CA SER A 24 8.29 2.08 -11.69
C SER A 24 8.62 0.65 -11.22
N GLU A 25 7.93 0.16 -10.19
CA GLU A 25 8.08 -1.19 -9.67
C GLU A 25 7.23 -2.27 -10.39
N PHE A 26 6.25 -1.85 -11.18
CA PHE A 26 5.31 -2.73 -11.87
C PHE A 26 5.67 -2.89 -13.35
N LYS A 27 5.35 -4.06 -13.91
CA LYS A 27 5.51 -4.39 -15.32
C LYS A 27 4.26 -5.06 -15.85
N VAL A 28 3.99 -4.88 -17.14
CA VAL A 28 2.96 -5.67 -17.84
C VAL A 28 3.27 -7.15 -17.66
N GLY A 29 2.25 -7.92 -17.27
CA GLY A 29 2.34 -9.33 -16.95
C GLY A 29 2.57 -9.64 -15.47
N ASP A 30 2.91 -8.66 -14.64
CA ASP A 30 2.98 -8.86 -13.19
C ASP A 30 1.58 -9.18 -12.64
N THR A 31 1.56 -10.07 -11.65
CA THR A 31 0.35 -10.36 -10.87
C THR A 31 0.34 -9.51 -9.61
N ILE A 32 -0.83 -9.00 -9.26
CA ILE A 32 -1.02 -8.10 -8.12
C ILE A 32 -2.20 -8.54 -7.27
N PHE A 33 -2.09 -8.25 -5.98
CA PHE A 33 -3.21 -8.18 -5.06
C PHE A 33 -3.71 -6.76 -4.93
N LEU A 34 -5.02 -6.60 -4.97
CA LEU A 34 -5.73 -5.41 -4.54
C LEU A 34 -6.27 -5.70 -3.17
N ILE A 35 -5.87 -4.89 -2.19
CA ILE A 35 -6.32 -5.00 -0.81
C ILE A 35 -7.10 -3.74 -0.50
N SER A 36 -8.29 -3.91 0.05
CA SER A 36 -9.09 -2.77 0.51
C SER A 36 -8.33 -1.92 1.52
N ASP A 37 -8.40 -0.60 1.36
CA ASP A 37 -7.93 0.37 2.36
C ASP A 37 -8.98 0.62 3.48
N LEU A 38 -10.20 0.09 3.32
CA LEU A 38 -11.27 0.28 4.30
C LEU A 38 -11.27 -0.81 5.38
N PRO A 39 -11.17 -0.45 6.68
CA PRO A 39 -11.15 -1.42 7.78
C PRO A 39 -12.40 -2.29 7.89
N THR A 40 -13.53 -1.77 7.38
CA THR A 40 -14.84 -2.42 7.39
C THR A 40 -15.03 -3.39 6.23
N LYS A 41 -14.15 -3.36 5.23
CA LYS A 41 -14.28 -4.12 3.99
C LYS A 41 -13.01 -4.92 3.75
N LYS A 42 -12.86 -6.04 4.47
CA LYS A 42 -11.64 -6.85 4.44
C LYS A 42 -11.65 -7.81 3.27
N TYR A 43 -11.39 -7.29 2.08
CA TYR A 43 -11.45 -8.07 0.87
C TYR A 43 -10.22 -7.87 0.01
N SER A 44 -9.92 -8.87 -0.82
CA SER A 44 -8.82 -8.79 -1.77
C SER A 44 -9.16 -9.43 -3.10
N ILE A 45 -8.66 -8.85 -4.19
CA ILE A 45 -8.73 -9.42 -5.53
C ILE A 45 -7.32 -9.69 -6.01
N ILE A 46 -7.14 -10.76 -6.78
CA ILE A 46 -5.94 -10.98 -7.57
C ILE A 46 -6.20 -10.62 -9.03
N SER A 47 -5.27 -9.93 -9.67
CA SER A 47 -5.37 -9.60 -11.10
C SER A 47 -3.98 -9.55 -11.74
N LYS A 48 -3.96 -9.64 -13.07
CA LYS A 48 -2.73 -9.51 -13.87
C LYS A 48 -2.73 -8.17 -14.57
N ILE A 49 -1.62 -7.45 -14.50
CA ILE A 49 -1.44 -6.18 -15.19
C ILE A 49 -1.35 -6.46 -16.70
N GLU A 50 -2.31 -5.95 -17.45
CA GLU A 50 -2.30 -5.98 -18.91
C GLU A 50 -1.74 -4.70 -19.52
N ASP A 51 -1.92 -3.57 -18.85
CA ASP A 51 -1.47 -2.27 -19.35
C ASP A 51 -1.09 -1.33 -18.20
N ILE A 52 -0.14 -0.43 -18.49
CA ILE A 52 0.38 0.58 -17.55
C ILE A 52 0.33 1.92 -18.27
N GLN A 53 -0.43 2.86 -17.71
CA GLN A 53 -0.57 4.19 -18.29
C GLN A 53 -0.11 5.27 -17.31
N TYR A 54 0.53 6.30 -17.84
CA TYR A 54 1.09 7.36 -17.02
C TYR A 54 0.13 8.55 -16.96
N THR A 55 -0.43 8.79 -15.79
CA THR A 55 -1.42 9.85 -15.53
C THR A 55 -1.13 10.52 -14.18
N GLU A 56 -1.79 11.65 -13.90
CA GLU A 56 -1.69 12.34 -12.61
C GLU A 56 -2.50 11.67 -11.50
N GLU A 57 -3.58 11.00 -11.87
CA GLU A 57 -4.51 10.29 -10.98
C GLU A 57 -4.06 8.85 -10.75
N SER A 58 -4.27 8.33 -9.54
CA SER A 58 -3.91 6.95 -9.19
C SER A 58 -5.16 6.08 -9.22
N GLU A 59 -5.37 5.41 -10.34
CA GLU A 59 -6.54 4.60 -10.62
C GLU A 59 -6.14 3.19 -11.05
N ILE A 60 -7.00 2.23 -10.75
CA ILE A 60 -6.85 0.87 -11.25
C ILE A 60 -8.16 0.37 -11.83
N PHE A 61 -8.09 -0.08 -13.08
CA PHE A 61 -9.24 -0.59 -13.81
C PHE A 61 -9.27 -2.11 -13.71
N ILE A 62 -10.39 -2.67 -13.25
CA ILE A 62 -10.53 -4.11 -12.95
C ILE A 62 -11.82 -4.68 -13.54
N ASP A 63 -11.78 -5.95 -13.93
CA ASP A 63 -12.98 -6.65 -14.38
C ASP A 63 -14.13 -6.52 -13.37
N ASN A 64 -15.25 -5.96 -13.81
CA ASN A 64 -16.47 -5.82 -13.02
C ASN A 64 -16.96 -7.18 -12.48
N ARG A 65 -16.67 -8.27 -13.21
CA ARG A 65 -17.04 -9.64 -12.81
C ARG A 65 -16.18 -10.18 -11.66
N ASN A 66 -15.00 -9.60 -11.43
CA ASN A 66 -14.06 -10.02 -10.40
C ASN A 66 -14.07 -9.12 -9.16
N LEU A 67 -14.97 -8.13 -9.08
CA LEU A 67 -15.00 -7.18 -7.96
C LEU A 67 -15.32 -7.82 -6.61
N GLY A 68 -16.10 -8.90 -6.62
CA GLY A 68 -16.60 -9.53 -5.40
C GLY A 68 -17.30 -8.49 -4.53
N ASN A 69 -16.72 -8.19 -3.37
CA ASN A 69 -17.29 -7.20 -2.46
C ASN A 69 -16.94 -5.75 -2.84
N PHE A 70 -15.89 -5.49 -3.64
CA PHE A 70 -15.48 -4.13 -4.01
C PHE A 70 -16.57 -3.35 -4.76
N GLY A 71 -16.63 -2.06 -4.49
CA GLY A 71 -17.48 -1.09 -5.19
C GLY A 71 -16.63 -0.15 -6.04
N GLU A 72 -17.28 0.51 -6.99
CA GLU A 72 -16.66 1.58 -7.76
C GLU A 72 -16.21 2.72 -6.84
N GLY A 73 -14.97 3.21 -7.05
CA GLY A 73 -14.40 4.30 -6.27
C GLY A 73 -13.74 3.88 -4.95
N ASP A 74 -13.84 2.61 -4.56
CA ASP A 74 -13.14 2.08 -3.40
C ASP A 74 -11.62 2.33 -3.51
N GLN A 75 -10.98 2.65 -2.39
CA GLN A 75 -9.53 2.81 -2.31
C GLN A 75 -8.88 1.45 -2.03
N VAL A 76 -7.86 1.12 -2.80
CA VAL A 76 -7.13 -0.15 -2.68
C VAL A 76 -5.61 0.06 -2.64
N PHE A 77 -4.93 -0.77 -1.88
CA PHE A 77 -3.48 -0.96 -1.97
C PHE A 77 -3.16 -2.02 -3.02
N ILE A 78 -2.09 -1.79 -3.79
CA ILE A 78 -1.57 -2.76 -4.74
C ILE A 78 -0.34 -3.42 -4.13
N LEU A 79 -0.33 -4.75 -4.07
CA LEU A 79 0.84 -5.55 -3.71
C LEU A 79 1.23 -6.48 -4.84
N LYS A 80 2.51 -6.49 -5.21
CA LYS A 80 3.02 -7.48 -6.15
C LYS A 80 2.96 -8.89 -5.55
N TYR A 81 2.46 -9.84 -6.33
CA TYR A 81 2.35 -11.24 -5.95
C TYR A 81 2.85 -12.13 -7.08
N ASN A 82 3.47 -13.25 -6.72
CA ASN A 82 3.91 -14.26 -7.69
C ASN A 82 3.16 -15.56 -7.42
N PRO A 83 2.00 -15.80 -8.08
CA PRO A 83 1.21 -16.98 -7.84
C PRO A 83 1.97 -18.24 -8.28
N ALA A 84 1.88 -19.29 -7.47
CA ALA A 84 2.36 -20.60 -7.88
C ALA A 84 1.40 -21.23 -8.91
N GLU A 85 1.92 -22.15 -9.72
CA GLU A 85 1.10 -23.02 -10.55
C GLU A 85 0.30 -23.96 -9.64
N ALA A 86 -0.99 -24.09 -9.87
CA ALA A 86 -1.80 -25.12 -9.21
C ALA A 86 -1.42 -26.50 -9.76
N LEU A 87 -1.09 -27.44 -8.90
CA LEU A 87 -1.00 -28.86 -9.23
C LEU A 87 -2.40 -29.48 -9.32
N GLU A 88 -3.29 -29.11 -8.39
CA GLU A 88 -4.66 -29.61 -8.32
C GLU A 88 -5.64 -28.48 -8.03
N VAL A 89 -6.79 -28.50 -8.68
CA VAL A 89 -7.88 -27.54 -8.51
C VAL A 89 -9.18 -28.30 -8.33
N HIS A 90 -9.89 -28.03 -7.23
CA HIS A 90 -11.18 -28.62 -6.92
C HIS A 90 -12.28 -27.59 -7.12
N VAL A 91 -13.16 -27.86 -8.08
CA VAL A 91 -14.28 -26.99 -8.45
C VAL A 91 -15.58 -27.64 -8.02
N ASN A 92 -16.38 -26.94 -7.23
CA ASN A 92 -17.72 -27.39 -6.88
C ASN A 92 -18.74 -26.86 -7.89
N VAL A 93 -19.55 -27.76 -8.43
CA VAL A 93 -20.57 -27.49 -9.46
C VAL A 93 -21.93 -27.96 -8.96
N SER A 94 -23.00 -27.27 -9.34
CA SER A 94 -24.37 -27.62 -8.91
C SER A 94 -24.77 -29.02 -9.37
N ASN A 95 -25.51 -29.72 -8.51
CA ASN A 95 -26.16 -31.00 -8.83
C ASN A 95 -27.07 -30.92 -10.06
N GLU A 96 -27.63 -29.73 -10.35
CA GLU A 96 -28.53 -29.49 -11.49
C GLU A 96 -27.87 -29.72 -12.86
N HIS A 97 -26.54 -29.60 -12.97
CA HIS A 97 -25.82 -29.91 -14.20
C HIS A 97 -25.74 -31.43 -14.45
N ALA A 98 -26.81 -32.03 -14.97
CA ALA A 98 -26.92 -33.49 -15.14
C ALA A 98 -25.78 -34.14 -15.95
N ILE A 99 -25.20 -33.40 -16.91
CA ILE A 99 -24.12 -33.88 -17.79
C ILE A 99 -22.78 -33.96 -17.06
N ILE A 100 -22.59 -33.15 -16.02
CA ILE A 100 -21.32 -33.04 -15.31
C ILE A 100 -21.33 -34.03 -14.14
N THR A 101 -20.45 -35.02 -14.20
CA THR A 101 -20.21 -36.01 -13.14
C THR A 101 -19.06 -35.58 -12.24
N GLN A 102 -19.01 -36.13 -11.03
CA GLN A 102 -17.87 -35.93 -10.12
C GLN A 102 -16.64 -36.72 -10.61
N GLY A 103 -15.44 -36.12 -10.57
CA GLY A 103 -14.21 -36.79 -10.98
C GLY A 103 -13.17 -35.86 -11.60
N ASP A 104 -12.19 -36.45 -12.30
CA ASP A 104 -11.17 -35.72 -13.07
C ASP A 104 -11.77 -35.22 -14.38
N TRP A 105 -11.75 -33.90 -14.57
CA TRP A 105 -12.23 -33.21 -15.77
C TRP A 105 -11.14 -32.38 -16.44
N THR A 106 -9.88 -32.68 -16.14
CA THR A 106 -8.71 -31.90 -16.59
C THR A 106 -8.72 -31.68 -18.10
N SER A 107 -8.95 -32.74 -18.88
CA SER A 107 -8.88 -32.65 -20.36
C SER A 107 -9.99 -31.79 -20.97
N ASN A 108 -11.17 -31.76 -20.34
CA ASN A 108 -12.34 -31.04 -20.86
C ASN A 108 -12.34 -29.57 -20.44
N ILE A 109 -11.92 -29.26 -19.22
CA ILE A 109 -12.06 -27.93 -18.62
C ILE A 109 -10.80 -27.09 -18.76
N LYS A 110 -9.61 -27.69 -18.59
CA LYS A 110 -8.33 -26.95 -18.56
C LYS A 110 -8.11 -26.07 -19.79
N PRO A 111 -8.46 -26.47 -21.03
CA PRO A 111 -8.28 -25.60 -22.19
C PRO A 111 -8.97 -24.24 -22.06
N SER A 112 -10.11 -24.17 -21.36
CA SER A 112 -10.86 -22.92 -21.14
C SER A 112 -10.37 -22.09 -19.94
N LEU A 113 -9.54 -22.68 -19.08
CA LEU A 113 -9.07 -22.07 -17.83
C LEU A 113 -7.55 -21.88 -17.79
N ILE A 114 -6.81 -22.30 -18.82
CA ILE A 114 -5.35 -22.18 -18.86
C ILE A 114 -4.92 -20.73 -18.68
N ASN A 115 -3.88 -20.52 -17.87
CA ASN A 115 -3.34 -19.22 -17.44
C ASN A 115 -4.29 -18.33 -16.62
N LYS A 116 -5.48 -18.82 -16.24
CA LYS A 116 -6.37 -18.05 -15.36
C LYS A 116 -5.83 -18.05 -13.94
N LEU A 117 -5.92 -16.87 -13.32
CA LEU A 117 -5.71 -16.69 -11.89
C LEU A 117 -6.97 -17.13 -11.15
N ILE A 118 -6.78 -17.92 -10.10
CA ILE A 118 -7.87 -18.43 -9.28
C ILE A 118 -7.61 -18.17 -7.80
N ASP A 119 -8.68 -17.82 -7.10
CA ASP A 119 -8.69 -17.59 -5.66
C ASP A 119 -9.81 -18.35 -4.95
N TYR A 120 -9.77 -18.38 -3.62
CA TYR A 120 -10.80 -19.01 -2.78
C TYR A 120 -12.19 -18.48 -3.09
N GLY A 121 -13.14 -19.40 -3.34
CA GLY A 121 -14.55 -19.04 -3.51
C GLY A 121 -14.86 -18.28 -4.79
N GLN A 122 -13.87 -18.09 -5.67
CA GLN A 122 -14.07 -17.45 -6.96
C GLN A 122 -14.98 -18.32 -7.84
N GLU A 123 -15.94 -17.69 -8.50
CA GLU A 123 -16.73 -18.33 -9.53
C GLU A 123 -15.94 -18.37 -10.83
N VAL A 124 -15.82 -19.57 -11.40
CA VAL A 124 -15.15 -19.81 -12.68
C VAL A 124 -16.16 -20.35 -13.68
N ALA A 125 -16.21 -19.70 -14.85
CA ALA A 125 -16.94 -20.18 -16.00
C ALA A 125 -15.98 -20.95 -16.92
N PHE A 126 -16.41 -22.12 -17.37
CA PHE A 126 -15.66 -22.99 -18.27
C PHE A 126 -16.55 -23.58 -19.36
N LEU A 127 -15.90 -23.95 -20.47
CA LEU A 127 -16.55 -24.53 -21.63
C LEU A 127 -16.33 -26.03 -21.64
N ILE A 128 -17.41 -26.79 -21.82
CA ILE A 128 -17.37 -28.24 -22.01
C ILE A 128 -17.64 -28.53 -23.49
N PRO A 129 -16.70 -29.16 -24.21
CA PRO A 129 -16.94 -29.61 -25.58
C PRO A 129 -18.12 -30.59 -25.62
N TRP A 130 -19.05 -30.38 -26.56
CA TRP A 130 -20.23 -31.23 -26.73
C TRP A 130 -20.34 -31.71 -28.17
N GLU A 131 -20.46 -33.03 -28.37
CA GLU A 131 -20.52 -33.61 -29.72
C GLU A 131 -21.81 -33.25 -30.47
N GLY A 132 -22.88 -32.90 -29.73
CA GLY A 132 -24.19 -32.56 -30.30
C GLY A 132 -24.34 -31.10 -30.75
N GLY A 133 -23.28 -30.29 -30.79
CA GLY A 133 -23.32 -28.92 -31.31
C GLY A 133 -22.51 -27.90 -30.51
N ALA A 134 -23.14 -26.80 -30.09
CA ALA A 134 -22.47 -25.73 -29.34
C ALA A 134 -21.93 -26.22 -27.98
N PRO A 135 -20.77 -25.72 -27.52
CA PRO A 135 -20.20 -26.11 -26.24
C PRO A 135 -21.11 -25.68 -25.09
N ILE A 136 -21.12 -26.48 -24.03
CA ILE A 136 -21.91 -26.19 -22.82
C ILE A 136 -21.11 -25.23 -21.95
N VAL A 137 -21.74 -24.11 -21.57
CA VAL A 137 -21.19 -23.19 -20.57
C VAL A 137 -21.61 -23.67 -19.19
N ALA A 138 -20.64 -23.94 -18.32
CA ALA A 138 -20.88 -24.29 -16.93
C ALA A 138 -20.13 -23.33 -16.01
N THR A 139 -20.67 -23.15 -14.81
CA THR A 139 -20.03 -22.37 -13.75
C THR A 139 -19.79 -23.25 -12.54
N GLY A 140 -18.71 -22.95 -11.83
CA GLY A 140 -18.36 -23.62 -10.58
C GLY A 140 -17.63 -22.71 -9.63
N ILE A 141 -17.58 -23.10 -8.37
CA ILE A 141 -16.92 -22.35 -7.30
C ILE A 141 -15.59 -23.04 -6.98
N ILE A 142 -14.49 -22.29 -6.98
CA ILE A 142 -13.20 -22.80 -6.52
C ILE A 142 -13.27 -23.09 -5.03
N ASN A 143 -13.23 -24.38 -4.69
CA ASN A 143 -13.28 -24.83 -3.30
C ASN A 143 -11.88 -24.89 -2.69
N SER A 144 -10.94 -25.54 -3.37
CA SER A 144 -9.55 -25.66 -2.92
C SER A 144 -8.60 -25.88 -4.08
N THR A 145 -7.32 -25.60 -3.84
CA THR A 145 -6.23 -25.89 -4.76
C THR A 145 -5.01 -26.40 -4.00
N LEU A 146 -4.11 -27.06 -4.71
CA LEU A 146 -2.78 -27.42 -4.22
C LEU A 146 -1.72 -26.78 -5.11
N PRO A 147 -0.85 -25.87 -4.62
CA PRO A 147 -0.89 -25.24 -3.29
C PRO A 147 -2.13 -24.37 -3.10
N ASN A 148 -2.37 -23.92 -1.86
CA ASN A 148 -3.52 -23.09 -1.53
C ASN A 148 -3.58 -21.80 -2.39
N PRO A 149 -4.80 -21.33 -2.76
CA PRO A 149 -4.97 -20.09 -3.51
C PRO A 149 -4.39 -18.85 -2.78
N PRO A 150 -3.97 -17.82 -3.54
CA PRO A 150 -4.15 -17.70 -4.98
C PRO A 150 -3.07 -18.40 -5.79
N VAL A 151 -3.48 -18.95 -6.91
CA VAL A 151 -2.63 -19.71 -7.84
C VAL A 151 -3.06 -19.40 -9.27
N TYR A 152 -2.28 -19.83 -10.25
CA TYR A 152 -2.71 -19.87 -11.65
C TYR A 152 -2.87 -21.32 -12.13
N ILE A 153 -3.76 -21.52 -13.09
CA ILE A 153 -3.92 -22.80 -13.78
C ILE A 153 -2.86 -22.87 -14.89
N GLY A 154 -1.91 -23.77 -14.77
CA GLY A 154 -0.86 -24.00 -15.76
C GLY A 154 -1.01 -25.35 -16.47
N ASP A 155 0.01 -25.70 -17.25
CA ASP A 155 -0.02 -26.90 -18.09
C ASP A 155 -0.08 -28.19 -17.26
N ARG A 156 0.52 -28.19 -16.05
CA ARG A 156 0.58 -29.36 -15.17
C ARG A 156 -0.63 -29.48 -14.24
N THR A 157 -1.52 -28.50 -14.25
CA THR A 157 -2.70 -28.49 -13.38
C THR A 157 -3.66 -29.62 -13.73
N LYS A 158 -4.14 -30.31 -12.70
CA LYS A 158 -5.29 -31.22 -12.75
C LYS A 158 -6.53 -30.54 -12.17
N ILE A 159 -7.68 -30.79 -12.77
CA ILE A 159 -8.96 -30.17 -12.38
C ILE A 159 -9.96 -31.26 -12.04
N PHE A 160 -10.46 -31.22 -10.80
CA PHE A 160 -11.45 -32.16 -10.28
C PHE A 160 -12.77 -31.44 -10.00
N ILE A 161 -13.87 -32.05 -10.43
CA ILE A 161 -15.22 -31.54 -10.14
C ILE A 161 -15.82 -32.30 -8.97
N TRP A 162 -16.44 -31.55 -8.06
CA TRP A 162 -17.29 -32.03 -6.99
C TRP A 162 -18.71 -31.53 -7.20
N LYS A 163 -19.69 -32.38 -6.91
CA LYS A 163 -21.11 -32.05 -7.09
C LYS A 163 -21.68 -31.67 -5.73
N SER A 164 -22.38 -30.54 -5.68
CA SER A 164 -22.95 -29.99 -4.45
C SER A 164 -24.35 -29.42 -4.70
N SER A 165 -25.18 -29.42 -3.66
CA SER A 165 -26.46 -28.71 -3.70
C SER A 165 -26.25 -27.19 -3.70
N ASN A 166 -27.24 -26.41 -4.16
CA ASN A 166 -27.15 -24.95 -4.16
C ASN A 166 -26.99 -24.36 -2.73
N GLU A 167 -27.56 -25.02 -1.73
CA GLU A 167 -27.37 -24.65 -0.31
C GLU A 167 -25.92 -24.86 0.14
N GLU A 168 -25.30 -25.98 -0.23
CA GLU A 168 -23.90 -26.27 0.07
C GLU A 168 -22.96 -25.31 -0.68
N LEU A 169 -23.22 -25.02 -1.96
CA LEU A 169 -22.46 -24.04 -2.73
C LEU A 169 -22.47 -22.67 -2.05
N SER A 170 -23.63 -22.25 -1.54
CA SER A 170 -23.78 -20.99 -0.80
C SER A 170 -22.97 -20.99 0.50
N LYS A 171 -22.96 -22.11 1.24
CA LYS A 171 -22.13 -22.28 2.46
C LYS A 171 -20.64 -22.23 2.14
N ILE A 172 -20.20 -22.98 1.13
CA ILE A 172 -18.80 -22.99 0.67
C ILE A 172 -18.37 -21.57 0.29
N LYS A 173 -19.17 -20.86 -0.51
CA LYS A 173 -18.86 -19.47 -0.91
C LYS A 173 -18.64 -18.57 0.31
N ARG A 174 -19.49 -18.68 1.32
CA ARG A 174 -19.37 -17.92 2.57
C ARG A 174 -18.12 -18.30 3.38
N GLU A 175 -17.82 -19.59 3.50
CA GLU A 175 -16.62 -20.07 4.20
C GLU A 175 -15.33 -19.59 3.51
N LYS A 176 -15.30 -19.62 2.18
CA LYS A 176 -14.16 -19.14 1.39
C LYS A 176 -13.98 -17.63 1.49
N LEU A 177 -15.07 -16.87 1.56
CA LEU A 177 -15.02 -15.44 1.82
C LEU A 177 -14.30 -15.15 3.13
N LEU A 178 -14.66 -15.83 4.22
CA LEU A 178 -14.02 -15.66 5.54
C LEU A 178 -12.51 -15.94 5.50
N ILE A 179 -12.09 -16.96 4.75
CA ILE A 179 -10.66 -17.27 4.55
C ILE A 179 -9.94 -16.11 3.83
N GLN A 180 -10.58 -15.49 2.84
CA GLN A 180 -10.02 -14.31 2.18
C GLN A 180 -9.90 -13.11 3.13
N GLU A 181 -10.90 -12.87 4.00
CA GLU A 181 -10.84 -11.81 5.02
C GLU A 181 -9.69 -12.04 6.01
N ASP A 182 -9.49 -13.28 6.46
CA ASP A 182 -8.39 -13.66 7.34
C ASP A 182 -7.02 -13.46 6.67
N ARG A 183 -6.90 -13.78 5.38
CA ARG A 183 -5.68 -13.51 4.61
C ARG A 183 -5.38 -12.01 4.56
N VAL A 184 -6.38 -11.16 4.34
CA VAL A 184 -6.20 -9.70 4.37
C VAL A 184 -5.67 -9.26 5.74
N ASN A 185 -6.24 -9.76 6.84
CA ASN A 185 -5.75 -9.45 8.19
C ASN A 185 -4.27 -9.84 8.38
N ILE A 186 -3.85 -11.00 7.85
CA ILE A 186 -2.45 -11.45 7.92
C ILE A 186 -1.55 -10.53 7.09
N LEU A 187 -1.96 -10.18 5.87
CA LEU A 187 -1.20 -9.30 4.98
C LEU A 187 -1.03 -7.91 5.60
N GLU A 188 -2.10 -7.31 6.12
CA GLU A 188 -2.05 -6.03 6.85
C GLU A 188 -1.08 -6.08 8.03
N ARG A 189 -1.11 -7.16 8.82
CA ARG A 189 -0.17 -7.36 9.93
C ARG A 189 1.26 -7.48 9.45
N GLN A 190 1.50 -8.22 8.36
CA GLN A 190 2.84 -8.38 7.79
C GLN A 190 3.39 -7.06 7.27
N ILE A 191 2.56 -6.23 6.64
CA ILE A 191 2.93 -4.88 6.19
C ILE A 191 3.36 -4.04 7.40
N LYS A 192 2.52 -3.98 8.44
CA LYS A 192 2.83 -3.25 9.69
C LYS A 192 4.11 -3.78 10.36
N GLN A 193 4.29 -5.11 10.41
CA GLN A 193 5.46 -5.73 11.00
C GLN A 193 6.75 -5.50 10.20
N LYS A 194 6.70 -5.48 8.87
CA LYS A 194 7.86 -5.13 8.03
C LYS A 194 8.31 -3.69 8.30
N THR A 195 7.35 -2.76 8.39
CA THR A 195 7.63 -1.36 8.75
C THR A 195 8.26 -1.25 10.15
N ILE A 196 7.71 -1.96 11.15
CA ILE A 196 8.26 -1.99 12.51
C ILE A 196 9.65 -2.63 12.54
N LYS A 197 9.88 -3.73 11.83
CA LYS A 197 11.17 -4.42 11.76
C LYS A 197 12.24 -3.49 11.17
N LEU A 198 11.89 -2.76 10.11
CA LEU A 198 12.78 -1.81 9.46
C LEU A 198 13.15 -0.63 10.36
N ILE A 199 12.18 -0.06 11.09
CA ILE A 199 12.44 0.97 12.12
C ILE A 199 13.37 0.41 13.22
N ARG A 200 13.16 -0.84 13.65
CA ARG A 200 14.01 -1.49 14.65
C ARG A 200 15.44 -1.73 14.14
N GLU A 201 15.61 -2.14 12.90
CA GLU A 201 16.94 -2.34 12.29
C GLU A 201 17.73 -1.01 12.24
N ILE A 202 17.08 0.08 11.83
CA ILE A 202 17.70 1.42 11.80
C ILE A 202 18.14 1.85 13.22
N LYS A 203 17.31 1.57 14.23
CA LYS A 203 17.63 1.85 15.64
C LYS A 203 18.77 0.99 16.18
N GLN A 204 18.71 -0.32 16.00
CA GLN A 204 19.71 -1.25 16.52
C GLN A 204 21.10 -0.99 15.93
N LYS A 205 21.17 -0.57 14.67
CA LYS A 205 22.42 -0.22 14.01
C LYS A 205 22.92 1.19 14.35
N ASN A 206 22.17 1.95 15.15
CA ASN A 206 22.49 3.31 15.59
C ASN A 206 22.89 4.22 14.42
N TYR A 207 22.07 4.20 13.36
CA TYR A 207 22.33 4.95 12.15
C TYR A 207 22.39 6.46 12.43
N PRO A 208 23.35 7.18 11.80
CA PRO A 208 23.43 8.62 11.94
C PRO A 208 22.13 9.29 11.48
N ASN A 209 21.85 10.46 12.07
CA ASN A 209 20.75 11.33 11.67
C ASN A 209 21.25 12.76 11.49
N LYS A 210 20.69 13.47 10.52
CA LYS A 210 20.92 14.91 10.33
C LYS A 210 19.59 15.61 10.07
N GLY A 211 19.42 16.77 10.68
CA GLY A 211 18.26 17.63 10.50
C GLY A 211 18.60 18.85 9.67
N GLN A 212 17.62 19.33 8.91
CA GLN A 212 17.68 20.62 8.27
C GLN A 212 16.44 21.43 8.62
N LYS A 213 16.68 22.64 9.14
CA LYS A 213 15.64 23.60 9.53
C LYS A 213 15.45 24.64 8.43
N TYR A 214 14.19 24.96 8.17
CA TYR A 214 13.77 26.07 7.34
C TYR A 214 12.81 26.94 8.14
N LYS A 215 13.11 28.22 8.30
CA LYS A 215 12.16 29.19 8.85
C LYS A 215 11.31 29.77 7.73
N PHE A 216 10.02 29.99 7.99
CA PHE A 216 9.12 30.66 7.07
C PHE A 216 8.30 31.72 7.79
N LYS A 217 7.86 32.72 7.03
CA LYS A 217 6.74 33.60 7.39
C LYS A 217 5.50 33.05 6.73
N ALA A 218 4.57 32.48 7.51
CA ALA A 218 3.35 31.90 6.95
C ALA A 218 2.14 32.73 7.36
N THR A 219 1.35 33.09 6.34
CA THR A 219 -0.06 33.46 6.50
C THR A 219 -0.97 32.24 6.52
N ASN A 220 -0.51 31.05 6.10
CA ASN A 220 -1.26 29.78 6.15
C ASN A 220 -0.31 28.54 6.21
N PRO A 221 0.05 28.03 7.42
CA PRO A 221 0.99 26.92 7.58
C PRO A 221 0.43 25.58 7.09
N ARG A 222 -0.89 25.41 7.09
CA ARG A 222 -1.55 24.20 6.60
C ARG A 222 -1.39 24.04 5.08
N GLN A 223 -1.55 25.12 4.33
CA GLN A 223 -1.32 25.10 2.89
C GLN A 223 0.15 24.84 2.55
N LEU A 224 1.06 25.43 3.32
CA LEU A 224 2.51 25.18 3.19
C LEU A 224 2.83 23.70 3.38
N PHE A 225 2.30 23.07 4.44
CA PHE A 225 2.50 21.65 4.69
C PHE A 225 2.04 20.79 3.51
N LYS A 226 0.84 21.04 2.97
CA LYS A 226 0.32 20.33 1.79
C LYS A 226 1.21 20.50 0.55
N SER A 227 1.71 21.71 0.32
CA SER A 227 2.65 21.97 -0.78
C SER A 227 3.96 21.19 -0.62
N ILE A 228 4.49 21.11 0.60
CA ILE A 228 5.72 20.37 0.87
C ILE A 228 5.50 18.85 0.76
N LEU A 229 4.35 18.33 1.21
CA LEU A 229 4.02 16.91 1.01
C LEU A 229 4.11 16.47 -0.46
N ASN A 230 3.80 17.37 -1.40
CA ASN A 230 3.94 17.08 -2.83
C ASN A 230 5.39 16.84 -3.28
N VAL A 231 6.41 17.39 -2.58
CA VAL A 231 7.84 17.11 -2.86
C VAL A 231 8.17 15.64 -2.68
N PHE A 232 7.52 15.02 -1.69
CA PHE A 232 7.74 13.64 -1.27
C PHE A 232 6.74 12.67 -1.90
N LYS A 233 5.88 13.15 -2.81
CA LYS A 233 4.96 12.30 -3.58
C LYS A 233 5.75 11.23 -4.33
N GLY A 234 5.40 9.96 -4.12
CA GLY A 234 6.11 8.81 -4.67
C GLY A 234 7.04 8.10 -3.68
N LEU A 235 7.23 8.63 -2.47
CA LEU A 235 7.88 7.89 -1.40
C LEU A 235 6.87 7.05 -0.61
N ASP A 236 7.36 5.95 -0.04
CA ASP A 236 6.56 5.10 0.83
C ASP A 236 6.31 5.79 2.17
N SER A 237 5.07 6.25 2.40
CA SER A 237 4.65 6.74 3.72
C SER A 237 4.67 5.59 4.76
N ILE A 238 5.33 5.84 5.89
CA ILE A 238 5.38 4.97 7.07
C ILE A 238 4.34 5.41 8.11
N GLU A 239 4.15 6.73 8.24
CA GLU A 239 3.10 7.34 9.04
C GLU A 239 2.34 8.31 8.15
N ASP A 240 1.03 8.12 8.04
CA ASP A 240 0.18 9.08 7.35
C ASP A 240 0.35 10.48 7.96
N PRO A 241 0.24 11.54 7.15
CA PRO A 241 0.39 12.90 7.65
C PRO A 241 -0.59 13.18 8.80
N ILE A 242 -0.04 13.56 9.95
CA ILE A 242 -0.81 13.97 11.11
C ILE A 242 -0.80 15.49 11.14
N GLU A 243 -1.99 16.09 11.23
CA GLU A 243 -2.19 17.53 11.38
C GLU A 243 -2.92 17.82 12.70
N GLU A 244 -2.39 18.73 13.51
CA GLU A 244 -2.97 19.22 14.76
C GLU A 244 -3.01 20.75 14.70
N SER A 245 -4.22 21.32 14.74
CA SER A 245 -4.43 22.76 14.89
C SER A 245 -4.76 23.06 16.34
N PHE A 246 -3.97 23.91 16.99
CA PHE A 246 -4.20 24.30 18.38
C PHE A 246 -5.08 25.54 18.48
N ASP A 247 -4.87 26.50 17.59
CA ASP A 247 -5.69 27.70 17.46
C ASP A 247 -5.73 28.17 16.00
N GLU A 248 -6.91 28.11 15.37
CA GLU A 248 -7.09 28.53 13.98
C GLU A 248 -6.98 30.06 13.79
N LYS A 249 -7.29 30.86 14.82
CA LYS A 249 -7.20 32.31 14.76
C LYS A 249 -5.75 32.77 14.84
N GLU A 250 -4.99 32.16 15.74
CA GLU A 250 -3.55 32.45 15.93
C GLU A 250 -2.67 31.65 14.96
N GLN A 251 -3.24 30.80 14.09
CA GLN A 251 -2.52 29.96 13.14
C GLN A 251 -1.48 29.03 13.82
N ASP A 252 -1.75 28.64 15.06
CA ASP A 252 -0.93 27.68 15.79
C ASP A 252 -1.17 26.27 15.23
N TYR A 253 -0.12 25.68 14.67
CA TYR A 253 -0.23 24.47 13.86
C TYR A 253 0.98 23.56 14.02
N LEU A 254 0.73 22.26 14.17
CA LEU A 254 1.73 21.20 14.11
C LEU A 254 1.30 20.19 13.07
N ALA A 255 2.19 19.85 12.15
CA ALA A 255 1.99 18.65 11.34
C ALA A 255 3.28 17.89 11.13
N SER A 256 3.14 16.59 10.82
CA SER A 256 4.28 15.71 10.62
C SER A 256 3.96 14.58 9.67
N ALA A 257 4.96 14.08 8.96
CA ALA A 257 4.87 12.91 8.09
C ALA A 257 6.20 12.17 8.07
N VAL A 258 6.15 10.85 7.91
CA VAL A 258 7.35 10.00 7.87
C VAL A 258 7.37 9.19 6.59
N PHE A 259 8.44 9.32 5.83
CA PHE A 259 8.64 8.65 4.56
C PHE A 259 9.83 7.69 4.61
N LEU A 260 9.75 6.67 3.77
CA LEU A 260 10.83 5.76 3.45
C LEU A 260 11.34 6.05 2.05
N THR A 261 12.66 6.12 1.91
CA THR A 261 13.30 6.12 0.59
C THR A 261 14.36 5.02 0.51
N LYS A 262 14.45 4.39 -0.66
CA LYS A 262 15.51 3.44 -1.01
C LYS A 262 16.38 4.08 -2.07
N GLN A 263 17.67 4.20 -1.79
CA GLN A 263 18.67 4.63 -2.77
C GLN A 263 19.06 3.46 -3.68
N LYS A 264 19.74 3.77 -4.80
CA LYS A 264 20.19 2.76 -5.79
C LYS A 264 21.09 1.65 -5.22
N SER A 265 21.69 1.88 -4.06
CA SER A 265 22.58 0.97 -3.33
C SER A 265 21.85 -0.01 -2.39
N ASP A 266 20.52 -0.11 -2.47
CA ASP A 266 19.67 -0.77 -1.45
C ASP A 266 19.74 -0.14 -0.05
N SER A 267 20.45 0.99 0.12
CA SER A 267 20.52 1.67 1.40
C SER A 267 19.18 2.32 1.73
N ILE A 268 18.68 2.04 2.92
CA ILE A 268 17.37 2.44 3.41
C ILE A 268 17.51 3.73 4.22
N GLN A 269 16.67 4.74 3.93
CA GLN A 269 16.64 5.98 4.70
C GLN A 269 15.22 6.33 5.13
N LEU A 270 15.13 6.86 6.35
CA LEU A 270 13.91 7.47 6.89
C LEU A 270 13.99 8.98 6.75
N ILE A 271 12.93 9.58 6.22
CA ILE A 271 12.76 11.03 6.14
C ILE A 271 11.59 11.39 7.06
N ASP A 272 11.87 12.06 8.18
CA ASP A 272 10.87 12.56 9.10
C ASP A 272 10.74 14.07 8.89
N MET A 273 9.53 14.51 8.55
CA MET A 273 9.23 15.91 8.33
C MET A 273 8.28 16.40 9.39
N GLN A 274 8.55 17.60 9.89
CA GLN A 274 7.71 18.29 10.84
C GLN A 274 7.57 19.77 10.47
N ILE A 275 6.36 20.28 10.52
CA ILE A 275 6.07 21.71 10.44
C ILE A 275 5.45 22.17 11.74
N MET A 276 5.91 23.32 12.23
CA MET A 276 5.42 23.99 13.42
C MET A 276 5.18 25.44 13.05
N ALA A 277 4.02 26.00 13.40
CA ALA A 277 3.76 27.41 13.26
C ALA A 277 3.13 27.96 14.52
N SER A 278 3.48 29.21 14.84
CA SER A 278 2.78 29.99 15.84
C SER A 278 2.69 31.44 15.39
N GLY A 279 1.47 31.97 15.35
CA GLY A 279 1.20 33.26 14.73
C GLY A 279 1.55 33.26 13.23
N HIS A 280 2.21 34.32 12.79
CA HIS A 280 2.58 34.53 11.37
C HIS A 280 3.94 33.94 10.97
N SER A 281 4.51 33.08 11.81
CA SER A 281 5.84 32.51 11.56
C SER A 281 5.89 31.04 11.96
N GLY A 282 6.79 30.30 11.34
CA GLY A 282 6.97 28.92 11.68
C GLY A 282 8.27 28.33 11.16
N THR A 283 8.37 27.04 11.39
CA THR A 283 9.54 26.23 11.11
C THR A 283 9.11 24.94 10.45
N LEU A 284 9.77 24.62 9.35
CA LEU A 284 9.81 23.29 8.76
C LEU A 284 11.13 22.62 9.14
N ILE A 285 11.08 21.35 9.49
CA ILE A 285 12.25 20.55 9.83
C ILE A 285 12.16 19.25 9.06
N MET A 286 13.26 18.89 8.41
CA MET A 286 13.43 17.60 7.76
C MET A 286 14.59 16.87 8.41
N TRP A 287 14.33 15.73 9.01
CA TRP A 287 15.31 14.80 9.55
C TRP A 287 15.50 13.63 8.61
N VAL A 288 16.75 13.30 8.31
CA VAL A 288 17.09 12.11 7.52
C VAL A 288 17.96 11.20 8.37
N THR A 289 17.54 9.94 8.49
CA THR A 289 18.28 8.87 9.17
C THR A 289 18.67 7.81 8.15
N GLY A 290 19.92 7.37 8.15
CA GLY A 290 20.44 6.42 7.14
C GLY A 290 21.80 5.84 7.50
N GLU A 291 22.29 4.91 6.68
CA GLU A 291 23.46 4.09 7.03
C GLU A 291 24.77 4.89 7.17
N ASN A 292 24.92 5.98 6.42
CA ASN A 292 26.09 6.83 6.49
C ASN A 292 25.76 8.31 6.25
N ASP A 293 26.67 9.16 6.71
CA ASP A 293 26.55 10.62 6.65
C ASP A 293 26.54 11.20 5.22
N SER A 294 27.23 10.56 4.27
CA SER A 294 27.32 11.04 2.88
C SER A 294 25.98 10.92 2.17
N ILE A 295 25.35 9.75 2.27
CA ILE A 295 24.04 9.47 1.65
C ILE A 295 22.96 10.30 2.34
N ILE A 296 23.07 10.53 3.65
CA ILE A 296 22.17 11.46 4.36
C ILE A 296 22.30 12.88 3.79
N SER A 297 23.52 13.37 3.59
CA SER A 297 23.76 14.70 3.02
C SER A 297 23.27 14.82 1.58
N GLU A 298 23.48 13.80 0.73
CA GLU A 298 22.94 13.77 -0.63
C GLU A 298 21.41 13.86 -0.65
N THR A 299 20.74 13.12 0.23
CA THR A 299 19.28 13.16 0.35
C THR A 299 18.78 14.51 0.84
N LEU A 300 19.43 15.10 1.84
CA LEU A 300 19.10 16.44 2.31
C LEU A 300 19.27 17.48 1.20
N GLU A 301 20.37 17.45 0.45
CA GLU A 301 20.64 18.37 -0.67
C GLU A 301 19.63 18.22 -1.81
N LYS A 302 19.28 16.97 -2.16
CA LYS A 302 18.28 16.68 -3.20
C LYS A 302 16.91 17.28 -2.86
N TYR A 303 16.48 17.19 -1.60
CA TYR A 303 15.17 17.69 -1.20
C TYR A 303 15.18 19.17 -0.82
N ASP A 304 16.33 19.68 -0.39
CA ASP A 304 16.54 21.10 -0.17
C ASP A 304 16.27 21.93 -1.42
N SER A 305 16.83 21.55 -2.58
CA SER A 305 16.59 22.28 -3.82
C SER A 305 15.09 22.33 -4.17
N ARG A 306 14.39 21.20 -4.00
CA ARG A 306 12.95 21.09 -4.28
C ARG A 306 12.08 21.87 -3.30
N ILE A 307 12.44 21.90 -2.02
CA ILE A 307 11.71 22.66 -1.00
C ILE A 307 11.93 24.17 -1.22
N SER A 308 13.15 24.59 -1.52
CA SER A 308 13.48 25.99 -1.81
C SER A 308 12.83 26.50 -3.10
N GLU A 309 12.67 25.64 -4.12
CA GLU A 309 11.94 25.99 -5.35
C GLU A 309 10.44 26.24 -5.11
N LEU A 310 9.85 25.65 -4.07
CA LEU A 310 8.41 25.73 -3.83
C LEU A 310 7.96 27.00 -3.09
N GLN A 311 8.83 27.68 -2.33
CA GLN A 311 8.47 28.94 -1.69
C GLN A 311 9.65 29.90 -1.52
N GLN A 312 9.46 31.13 -2.03
CA GLN A 312 10.40 32.25 -1.92
C GLN A 312 10.51 32.82 -0.48
N ASP A 313 9.62 32.42 0.44
CA ASP A 313 9.52 32.95 1.82
C ASP A 313 10.23 32.09 2.89
N LEU A 314 11.05 31.10 2.48
CA LEU A 314 11.88 30.32 3.40
C LEU A 314 13.19 31.06 3.69
N GLU A 315 13.23 31.80 4.80
CA GLU A 315 14.25 32.83 5.05
C GLU A 315 15.57 32.31 5.63
N GLN A 316 15.56 31.22 6.41
CA GLN A 316 16.74 30.80 7.17
C GLN A 316 16.95 29.29 7.19
N LYS A 317 18.17 28.89 6.78
CA LYS A 317 18.63 27.51 6.71
C LYS A 317 19.65 27.23 7.81
N LEU A 318 19.37 26.26 8.67
CA LEU A 318 20.29 25.81 9.73
C LEU A 318 20.39 24.30 9.69
N LYS A 319 21.62 23.77 9.79
CA LYS A 319 21.86 22.34 10.01
C LYS A 319 21.64 22.06 11.50
N ILE A 320 20.75 21.13 11.80
CA ILE A 320 20.56 20.65 13.17
C ILE A 320 21.30 19.33 13.33
N LEU A 321 22.15 19.27 14.35
CA LEU A 321 22.78 18.03 14.80
C LEU A 321 21.94 17.48 15.96
N SER A 322 21.49 16.23 15.83
CA SER A 322 20.82 15.36 16.83
C SER A 322 19.99 16.01 17.96
N VAL A 323 18.71 15.62 18.09
CA VAL A 323 17.81 15.73 19.28
C VAL A 323 17.86 17.01 20.12
N GLN A 324 18.15 18.14 19.48
CA GLN A 324 18.01 19.46 20.07
C GLN A 324 16.69 20.09 19.63
N CYS A 325 16.16 20.98 20.48
CA CYS A 325 14.99 21.75 20.16
C CYS A 325 15.32 22.56 18.92
N PRO A 326 14.58 22.40 17.82
CA PRO A 326 14.88 23.09 16.58
C PRO A 326 14.80 24.62 16.74
N GLU A 327 14.08 25.11 17.75
CA GLU A 327 13.82 26.53 17.98
C GLU A 327 14.90 27.23 18.79
N CYS A 328 15.43 26.59 19.83
CA CYS A 328 16.39 27.19 20.75
C CYS A 328 17.67 26.38 20.94
N ASP A 329 17.85 25.29 20.20
CA ASP A 329 18.94 24.32 20.30
C ASP A 329 19.10 23.66 21.68
N GLY A 330 18.15 23.89 22.59
CA GLY A 330 18.13 23.27 23.92
C GLY A 330 17.78 21.78 23.86
N ASN A 331 18.42 20.95 24.69
CA ASN A 331 18.16 19.51 24.70
C ASN A 331 16.69 19.20 24.99
N LEU A 332 16.03 18.44 24.12
CA LEU A 332 14.64 18.04 24.35
C LEU A 332 14.57 16.95 25.44
N PRO A 333 13.64 17.04 26.40
CA PRO A 333 13.49 16.04 27.45
C PRO A 333 12.84 14.76 26.89
N ILE A 334 13.63 13.89 26.26
CA ILE A 334 13.21 12.61 25.65
C ILE A 334 12.45 11.68 26.63
N LYS A 335 12.57 11.88 27.95
CA LYS A 335 11.84 11.08 28.95
C LYS A 335 10.37 11.47 29.11
N ASN A 336 9.96 12.66 28.65
CA ASN A 336 8.62 13.20 28.82
C ASN A 336 7.83 13.24 27.50
N ILE A 337 8.16 12.33 26.57
CA ILE A 337 7.49 12.25 25.28
C ILE A 337 6.11 11.64 25.46
N ASP A 338 5.10 12.23 24.83
CA ASP A 338 3.78 11.62 24.77
C ASP A 338 3.75 10.38 23.85
N ILE A 339 2.59 9.71 23.80
CA ILE A 339 2.41 8.51 22.96
C ILE A 339 2.63 8.76 21.46
N ASN A 340 2.55 10.02 21.02
CA ASN A 340 2.65 10.45 19.62
C ASN A 340 4.06 10.92 19.25
N GLY A 341 5.00 10.98 20.19
CA GLY A 341 6.35 11.47 19.93
C GLY A 341 6.53 12.98 20.13
N VAL A 342 5.52 13.66 20.68
CA VAL A 342 5.48 15.10 20.89
C VAL A 342 6.06 15.43 22.26
N VAL A 343 6.87 16.48 22.30
CA VAL A 343 7.55 16.98 23.50
C VAL A 343 7.52 18.50 23.50
N GLU A 344 7.19 19.08 24.64
CA GLU A 344 7.33 20.52 24.85
C GLU A 344 8.77 20.84 25.30
N CYS A 345 9.43 21.77 24.62
CA CYS A 345 10.77 22.18 25.00
C CYS A 345 10.74 23.00 26.29
N ILE A 346 11.38 22.53 27.36
CA ILE A 346 11.47 23.24 28.65
C ILE A 346 12.19 24.60 28.58
N TYR A 347 12.92 24.88 27.50
CA TYR A 347 13.69 26.11 27.33
C TYR A 347 12.93 27.20 26.58
N CYS A 348 12.04 26.84 25.65
CA CYS A 348 11.30 27.81 24.83
C CYS A 348 9.78 27.58 24.79
N ASN A 349 9.29 26.58 25.52
CA ASN A 349 7.89 26.14 25.60
C ASN A 349 7.23 25.88 24.24
N ARG A 350 8.04 25.65 23.20
CA ARG A 350 7.55 25.25 21.88
C ARG A 350 7.42 23.75 21.81
N ILE A 351 6.30 23.30 21.25
CA ILE A 351 6.01 21.91 20.98
C ILE A 351 6.89 21.45 19.80
N SER A 352 7.51 20.28 19.93
CA SER A 352 8.31 19.65 18.88
C SER A 352 8.04 18.16 18.85
N LYS A 353 8.21 17.53 17.68
CA LYS A 353 8.04 16.09 17.52
C LYS A 353 9.40 15.46 17.31
N ILE A 354 9.74 14.49 18.15
CA ILE A 354 11.02 13.80 18.04
C ILE A 354 11.02 12.95 16.78
N PRO A 355 12.13 12.79 16.03
CA PRO A 355 12.16 11.93 14.85
C PRO A 355 11.74 10.49 15.18
N LYS A 356 10.98 9.82 14.31
CA LYS A 356 10.46 8.45 14.54
C LYS A 356 11.56 7.43 14.84
N ALA A 357 12.73 7.61 14.24
CA ALA A 357 13.94 6.83 14.52
C ALA A 357 14.42 6.92 15.99
N LEU A 358 13.90 7.88 16.77
CA LEU A 358 14.32 8.18 18.14
C LEU A 358 13.18 8.08 19.18
N ARG A 359 11.91 7.93 18.77
CA ARG A 359 10.72 7.95 19.66
C ARG A 359 10.55 6.72 20.59
N TYR A 360 11.27 5.61 20.38
CA TYR A 360 11.08 4.36 21.14
C TYR A 360 12.38 3.62 21.41
#